data_AF-A0A1B2Z6G7-F1
#
_entry.id   AF-A0A1B2Z6G7-F1
#
_cell.length_a   1.000
_cell.length_b   1.000
_cell.length_c   1.000
_cell.angle_alpha   90.00
_cell.angle_beta   90.00
_cell.angle_gamma   90.00
#
_symmetry.space_group_name_H-M   'P 1'
#
loop_
_entity.id
_entity.type
_entity.pdbx_description
1 polymer ?
#
loop_
_entity_poly.entity_id
_entity_poly.type
_entity_poly.pdbx_seq_one_letter_code
_entity_poly.pdbx_strand_id
1 'polypeptide(L)'
;MKELWQGVSLQKLPGGGLELGEGLIECLDREIKEEFKLWSPLDWSHFYIPTHAFSSRFKPNEQLLLNYFIASNLVNEEDWAIIDHDPNLIEMIWLPLEAKQASWFSLESDRAAFLKLVRLKTQS
;
A
#
# COMPACT_ATOMS: atom_id res chain seq x y z
N MET A 1 5.53 4.38 -0.22
CA MET A 1 6.76 4.24 0.56
C MET A 1 7.89 3.69 -0.30
N LYS A 2 9.13 4.03 0.04
CA LYS A 2 10.35 3.44 -0.50
C LYS A 2 10.83 2.40 0.50
N GLU A 3 10.96 1.16 0.04
CA GLU A 3 11.40 0.03 0.85
C GLU A 3 12.60 -0.66 0.19
N LEU A 4 13.47 -1.26 0.99
CA LEU A 4 14.51 -2.17 0.53
C LEU A 4 14.15 -3.60 0.95
N TRP A 5 13.74 -4.42 -0.01
CA TRP A 5 13.39 -5.81 0.26
C TRP A 5 14.36 -6.76 -0.42
N GLN A 6 15.12 -7.53 0.37
CA GLN A 6 16.15 -8.46 -0.12
C GLN A 6 17.10 -7.83 -1.17
N GLY A 7 17.52 -6.57 -0.94
CA GLY A 7 18.41 -5.83 -1.84
C GLY A 7 17.70 -5.21 -3.06
N VAL A 8 16.39 -5.34 -3.18
CA VAL A 8 15.58 -4.71 -4.24
C VAL A 8 14.90 -3.46 -3.68
N SER A 9 15.11 -2.32 -4.34
CA SER A 9 14.36 -1.10 -4.02
C SER A 9 12.94 -1.18 -4.58
N LEU A 10 11.96 -0.95 -3.72
CA LEU A 10 10.54 -0.94 -4.04
C LEU A 10 9.94 0.45 -3.79
N GLN A 11 9.08 0.89 -4.70
CA GLN A 11 8.19 2.03 -4.51
C GLN A 11 6.76 1.49 -4.55
N LYS A 12 6.16 1.35 -3.36
CA LYS A 12 4.87 0.67 -3.17
C LYS A 12 3.94 1.44 -2.25
N LEU A 13 2.68 1.04 -2.22
CA LEU A 13 1.73 1.44 -1.16
C LEU A 13 2.06 0.70 0.15
N PRO A 14 1.67 1.25 1.31
CA PRO A 14 1.81 0.55 2.59
C PRO A 14 0.99 -0.74 2.65
N GLY A 15 1.45 -1.67 3.48
CA GLY A 15 0.83 -2.97 3.71
C GLY A 15 1.74 -4.16 3.44
N GLY A 16 1.22 -5.33 3.79
CA GLY A 16 1.96 -6.59 3.78
C GLY A 16 1.07 -7.81 3.72
N GLY A 17 1.57 -8.92 4.27
CA GLY A 17 0.96 -10.24 4.14
C GLY A 17 -0.10 -10.48 5.21
N LEU A 18 -1.21 -11.12 4.84
CA LEU A 18 -2.19 -11.61 5.80
C LEU A 18 -1.57 -12.71 6.69
N GLU A 19 -1.70 -12.58 8.01
CA GLU A 19 -1.30 -13.64 8.93
C GLU A 19 -2.45 -14.64 9.18
N LEU A 20 -2.09 -15.85 9.59
CA LEU A 20 -3.07 -16.89 9.86
C LEU A 20 -3.97 -16.50 11.04
N GLY A 21 -5.27 -16.34 10.77
CA GLY A 21 -6.27 -15.97 11.76
C GLY A 21 -6.75 -14.53 11.65
N GLU A 22 -6.13 -13.71 10.79
CA GLU A 22 -6.53 -12.33 10.56
C GLU A 22 -7.64 -12.21 9.51
N GLY A 23 -8.58 -11.30 9.76
CA GLY A 23 -9.37 -10.66 8.71
C GLY A 23 -8.56 -9.59 7.96
N LEU A 24 -9.04 -9.18 6.78
CA LEU A 24 -8.32 -8.17 5.95
C LEU A 24 -8.15 -6.82 6.65
N ILE A 25 -9.13 -6.40 7.47
CA ILE A 25 -9.05 -5.15 8.24
C ILE A 25 -8.06 -5.28 9.40
N GLU A 26 -8.02 -6.43 10.07
CA GLU A 26 -7.06 -6.67 11.15
C GLU A 26 -5.61 -6.66 10.63
N CYS A 27 -5.38 -7.25 9.46
CA CYS A 27 -4.10 -7.15 8.76
C CYS A 27 -3.73 -5.71 8.42
N LEU A 28 -4.67 -4.91 7.89
CA LEU A 28 -4.41 -3.51 7.58
C LEU A 28 -4.04 -2.71 8.84
N ASP A 29 -4.77 -2.92 9.93
CA ASP A 29 -4.51 -2.27 11.22
C ASP A 29 -3.16 -2.69 11.83
N ARG A 30 -2.76 -3.96 11.65
CA ARG A 30 -1.45 -4.45 12.08
C ARG A 30 -0.34 -3.81 11.25
N GLU A 31 -0.42 -3.87 9.93
CA GLU A 31 0.59 -3.31 9.02
C GLU A 31 0.78 -1.80 9.27
N ILE A 32 -0.31 -1.06 9.52
CA ILE A 32 -0.20 0.36 9.90
C ILE A 32 0.60 0.55 11.18
N LYS A 33 0.37 -0.28 12.20
CA LYS A 33 1.12 -0.20 13.48
C LYS A 33 2.57 -0.62 13.33
N GLU A 34 2.88 -1.49 12.38
CA GLU A 34 4.25 -1.93 12.08
C GLU A 34 5.02 -0.89 11.29
N GLU A 35 4.41 -0.28 10.28
CA GLU A 35 5.09 0.63 9.34
C GLU A 35 5.13 2.08 9.84
N PHE A 36 4.19 2.50 10.71
CA PHE A 36 4.02 3.91 11.09
C PHE A 36 4.18 4.16 12.59
N LYS A 37 5.01 5.16 12.93
CA LYS A 37 5.16 5.67 14.31
C LYS A 37 4.13 6.74 14.67
N LEU A 38 3.62 7.46 13.67
CA LEU A 38 2.49 8.38 13.81
C LEU A 38 1.42 7.94 12.82
N TRP A 39 0.18 7.82 13.29
CA TRP A 39 -0.99 7.48 12.48
C TRP A 39 -2.27 7.96 13.18
N SER A 40 -3.31 8.18 12.38
CA SER A 40 -4.68 8.45 12.85
C SER A 40 -5.59 7.25 12.55
N PRO A 41 -6.56 6.92 13.42
CA PRO A 41 -7.55 5.88 13.13
C PRO A 41 -8.34 6.19 11.86
N LEU A 42 -8.55 5.17 11.01
CA LEU A 42 -9.25 5.28 9.73
C LEU A 42 -10.35 4.23 9.60
N ASP A 43 -11.44 4.60 8.93
CA ASP A 43 -12.46 3.65 8.49
C ASP A 43 -12.16 3.20 7.05
N TRP A 44 -12.08 1.90 6.85
CA TRP A 44 -11.62 1.31 5.59
C TRP A 44 -12.77 0.80 4.73
N SER A 45 -12.71 1.13 3.44
CA SER A 45 -13.58 0.55 2.41
C SER A 45 -12.74 -0.29 1.45
N HIS A 46 -13.16 -1.53 1.21
CA HIS A 46 -12.55 -2.33 0.14
C HIS A 46 -12.79 -1.63 -1.20
N PHE A 47 -11.72 -1.42 -1.95
CA PHE A 47 -11.74 -0.58 -3.14
C PHE A 47 -11.45 -1.37 -4.41
N TYR A 48 -10.42 -2.21 -4.40
CA TYR A 48 -9.96 -2.87 -5.62
C TYR A 48 -9.24 -4.19 -5.34
N ILE A 49 -9.60 -5.19 -6.14
CA ILE A 49 -8.87 -6.44 -6.28
C ILE A 49 -8.46 -6.61 -7.75
N PRO A 50 -7.18 -6.81 -8.06
CA PRO A 50 -6.76 -7.19 -9.40
C PRO A 50 -7.35 -8.55 -9.81
N THR A 51 -7.80 -8.67 -11.06
CA THR A 51 -8.36 -9.91 -11.59
C THR A 51 -7.33 -10.80 -12.30
N HIS A 52 -6.10 -10.30 -12.46
CA HIS A 52 -4.98 -11.08 -12.98
C HIS A 52 -4.18 -11.70 -11.83
N ALA A 53 -3.61 -12.89 -12.07
CA ALA A 53 -2.77 -13.58 -11.09
C ALA A 53 -1.38 -12.94 -11.04
N PHE A 54 -0.92 -12.62 -9.84
CA PHE A 54 0.46 -12.17 -9.61
C PHE A 54 1.22 -13.32 -8.95
N SER A 55 2.35 -13.73 -9.54
CA SER A 55 3.30 -14.60 -8.84
C SER A 55 4.10 -13.78 -7.85
N SER A 56 4.34 -14.32 -6.66
CA SER A 56 5.26 -13.69 -5.71
C SER A 56 6.66 -13.63 -6.32
N ARG A 57 7.24 -12.43 -6.33
CA ARG A 57 8.62 -12.22 -6.82
C ARG A 57 9.65 -13.02 -6.00
N PHE A 58 9.34 -13.31 -4.74
CA PHE A 58 10.25 -13.98 -3.79
C PHE A 58 9.91 -15.44 -3.59
N LYS A 59 8.67 -15.84 -3.90
CA LYS A 59 8.20 -17.21 -3.81
C LYS A 59 7.45 -17.57 -5.09
N PRO A 60 8.16 -17.93 -6.17
CA PRO A 60 7.56 -18.08 -7.51
C PRO A 60 6.41 -19.09 -7.61
N ASN A 61 6.33 -20.02 -6.66
CA ASN A 61 5.27 -21.04 -6.57
C ASN A 61 4.02 -20.57 -5.79
N GLU A 62 4.02 -19.33 -5.30
CA GLU A 62 2.89 -18.73 -4.59
C GLU A 62 2.21 -17.66 -5.47
N GLN A 63 0.88 -17.70 -5.48
CA GLN A 63 0.05 -16.65 -6.05
C GLN A 63 -0.27 -15.59 -4.98
N LEU A 64 -0.16 -14.33 -5.35
CA LEU A 64 -0.59 -13.20 -4.54
C LEU A 64 -2.04 -12.84 -4.86
N LEU A 65 -2.86 -12.76 -3.81
CA LEU A 65 -4.19 -12.17 -3.86
C LEU A 65 -4.11 -10.79 -3.20
N LEU A 66 -4.12 -9.74 -4.02
CA LEU A 66 -3.94 -8.37 -3.58
C LEU A 66 -5.30 -7.72 -3.32
N ASN A 67 -5.48 -7.13 -2.15
CA ASN A 67 -6.70 -6.43 -1.76
C ASN A 67 -6.32 -5.00 -1.39
N TYR A 68 -6.87 -4.03 -2.12
CA TYR A 68 -6.61 -2.61 -1.90
C TYR A 68 -7.81 -1.96 -1.22
N PHE A 69 -7.52 -1.19 -0.17
CA PHE A 69 -8.49 -0.44 0.62
C PHE A 69 -8.25 1.06 0.46
N ILE A 70 -9.31 1.85 0.65
CA ILE A 70 -9.23 3.31 0.76
C ILE A 70 -9.79 3.76 2.10
N ALA A 71 -9.16 4.78 2.67
CA ALA A 71 -9.72 5.48 3.81
C ALA A 71 -11.01 6.19 3.39
N SER A 72 -12.06 6.04 4.20
CA SER A 72 -13.34 6.71 4.01
C SER A 72 -13.30 8.14 4.55
N ASN A 73 -12.44 8.37 5.55
CA ASN A 73 -12.25 9.65 6.22
C ASN A 73 -11.11 10.45 5.56
N LEU A 74 -11.07 11.76 5.82
CA LEU A 74 -9.95 12.62 5.39
C LEU A 74 -8.66 12.18 6.08
N VAL A 75 -7.57 12.09 5.32
CA VAL A 75 -6.23 11.77 5.82
C VAL A 75 -5.38 13.03 5.76
N ASN A 76 -4.91 13.52 6.91
CA ASN A 76 -4.02 14.68 6.96
C ASN A 76 -2.57 14.21 6.92
N GLU A 77 -1.73 14.85 6.11
CA GLU A 77 -0.34 14.43 5.92
C GLU A 77 0.49 14.47 7.22
N GLU A 78 0.19 15.43 8.11
CA GLU A 78 0.89 15.67 9.38
C GLU A 78 0.66 14.58 10.43
N ASP A 79 -0.41 13.79 10.28
CA ASP A 79 -0.75 12.71 11.21
C ASP A 79 0.09 11.45 10.96
N TRP A 80 0.87 11.40 9.88
CA TRP A 80 1.52 10.17 9.41
C TRP A 80 3.04 10.31 9.34
N ALA A 81 3.72 9.35 9.94
CA ALA A 81 5.17 9.21 9.80
C ALA A 81 5.57 7.75 9.92
N ILE A 82 6.46 7.29 9.05
CA ILE A 82 7.03 5.94 9.12
C ILE A 82 7.91 5.76 10.36
N ILE A 83 8.04 4.51 10.81
CA ILE A 83 9.02 4.14 11.83
C ILE A 83 10.44 4.47 11.38
N ASP A 84 11.34 4.71 12.34
CA ASP A 84 12.75 5.10 12.09
C ASP A 84 13.76 4.02 12.51
N HIS A 85 13.29 2.90 13.05
CA HIS A 85 14.15 1.81 13.53
C HIS A 85 14.30 0.65 12.53
N ASP A 86 13.49 0.59 11.47
CA ASP A 86 13.68 -0.37 10.38
C ASP A 86 14.53 0.24 9.25
N PRO A 87 15.77 -0.24 9.03
CA PRO A 87 16.62 0.27 7.96
C PRO A 87 16.10 -0.05 6.55
N ASN A 88 15.11 -0.94 6.40
CA ASN A 88 14.51 -1.27 5.12
C ASN A 88 13.38 -0.31 4.74
N LEU A 89 12.78 0.42 5.70
CA LEU A 89 11.74 1.40 5.44
C LEU A 89 12.38 2.78 5.27
N ILE A 90 12.65 3.16 4.03
CA ILE A 90 13.54 4.28 3.70
C ILE A 90 12.84 5.64 3.76
N GLU A 91 11.65 5.73 3.17
CA GLU A 91 10.96 7.01 2.99
C GLU A 91 9.46 6.84 2.74
N MET A 92 8.66 7.75 3.30
CA MET A 92 7.29 7.98 2.85
C MET A 92 7.21 9.31 2.10
N ILE A 93 6.47 9.31 0.99
CA ILE A 93 6.15 10.53 0.25
C ILE A 93 4.65 10.58 -0.01
N TRP A 94 4.11 11.80 -0.02
CA TRP A 94 2.77 12.09 -0.49
C TRP A 94 2.82 12.41 -1.98
N LEU A 95 2.05 11.66 -2.77
CA LEU A 95 1.98 11.85 -4.23
C LEU A 95 0.71 12.61 -4.60
N PRO A 96 0.78 13.62 -5.49
CA PRO A 96 -0.41 14.19 -6.10
C PRO A 96 -1.26 13.11 -6.77
N LEU A 97 -2.58 13.19 -6.65
CA LEU A 97 -3.50 12.23 -7.26
C LEU A 97 -3.67 12.49 -8.76
N GLU A 98 -2.59 12.28 -9.52
CA GLU A 98 -2.53 12.50 -10.96
C GLU A 98 -1.99 11.25 -11.66
N ALA A 99 -2.55 10.90 -12.82
CA ALA A 99 -2.18 9.68 -13.56
C ALA A 99 -0.66 9.59 -13.86
N LYS A 100 0.02 10.72 -14.05
CA LYS A 100 1.48 10.75 -14.29
C LYS A 100 2.30 10.19 -13.13
N GLN A 101 1.79 10.25 -11.90
CA GLN A 101 2.49 9.73 -10.72
C GLN A 101 2.51 8.20 -10.66
N ALA A 102 1.71 7.52 -11.50
CA ALA A 102 1.70 6.08 -11.59
C ALA A 102 3.09 5.49 -11.96
N SER A 103 3.93 6.24 -12.68
CA SER A 103 5.29 5.81 -13.02
C SER A 103 6.23 5.75 -11.81
N TRP A 104 5.85 6.34 -10.68
CA TRP A 104 6.63 6.29 -9.45
C TRP A 104 6.64 4.87 -8.84
N PHE A 105 5.56 4.11 -8.99
CA PHE A 105 5.44 2.76 -8.43
C PHE A 105 6.29 1.77 -9.22
N SER A 106 7.08 0.96 -8.51
CA SER A 106 7.87 -0.11 -9.12
C SER A 106 7.06 -1.38 -9.34
N LEU A 107 6.02 -1.60 -8.53
CA LEU A 107 5.10 -2.73 -8.65
C LEU A 107 3.95 -2.41 -9.61
N GLU A 108 3.70 -3.32 -10.55
CA GLU A 108 2.61 -3.19 -11.53
C GLU A 108 1.24 -3.15 -10.84
N SER A 109 1.05 -3.96 -9.80
CA SER A 109 -0.21 -4.04 -9.07
C SER A 109 -0.58 -2.72 -8.40
N ASP A 110 0.38 -2.08 -7.73
CA ASP A 110 0.18 -0.79 -7.05
C ASP A 110 -0.03 0.33 -8.05
N ARG A 111 0.72 0.31 -9.16
CA ARG A 111 0.49 1.21 -10.30
C ARG A 111 -0.94 1.11 -10.80
N ALA A 112 -1.45 -0.10 -10.98
CA ALA A 112 -2.81 -0.35 -11.45
C ALA A 112 -3.87 0.11 -10.43
N ALA A 113 -3.65 -0.14 -9.14
CA ALA A 113 -4.52 0.32 -8.06
C ALA A 113 -4.58 1.85 -8.00
N PHE A 114 -3.42 2.52 -8.05
CA PHE A 114 -3.34 3.98 -8.07
C PHE A 114 -4.05 4.59 -9.28
N LEU A 115 -3.84 4.06 -10.49
CA LEU A 115 -4.54 4.55 -11.69
C LEU A 115 -6.05 4.38 -11.61
N LYS A 116 -6.53 3.32 -10.97
CA LYS A 116 -7.98 3.15 -10.71
C LYS A 116 -8.49 4.20 -9.71
N LEU A 117 -7.71 4.52 -8.68
CA LEU A 117 -8.09 5.55 -7.70
C LEU A 117 -8.18 6.94 -8.36
N VAL A 118 -7.20 7.29 -9.20
CA VAL A 118 -7.22 8.53 -9.99
C VAL A 118 -8.49 8.60 -10.85
N ARG A 119 -8.84 7.52 -11.57
CA ARG A 119 -10.07 7.47 -12.39
C ARG A 119 -11.32 7.64 -11.54
N LEU A 120 -11.40 6.97 -10.39
CA LEU A 120 -12.54 7.06 -9.49
C LEU A 120 -12.78 8.50 -9.03
N LYS A 121 -11.72 9.22 -8.62
CA LYS A 121 -11.83 10.58 -8.08
C LYS A 121 -11.95 11.69 -9.13
N THR A 122 -11.51 11.44 -10.37
CA THR A 122 -11.63 12.39 -11.49
C THR A 122 -12.98 12.29 -12.23
N GLN A 123 -13.74 11.21 -12.02
CA GLN A 123 -15.09 11.04 -12.56
C GLN A 123 -16.18 11.52 -11.58
N SER A 124 -15.80 12.00 -10.40
CA SER A 124 -16.67 12.53 -9.34
C SER A 124 -16.96 14.01 -9.52
#